data_AF-A0A109UN77-F1
#
_entry.id   AF-A0A109UN77-F1
#
_cell.length_a   1.000
_cell.length_b   1.000
_cell.length_c   1.000
_cell.angle_alpha   90.00
_cell.angle_beta   90.00
_cell.angle_gamma   90.00
#
_symmetry.space_group_name_H-M   'P 1'
#
loop_
_entity.id
_entity.type
_entity.pdbx_description
1 polymer ?
#
loop_
_entity_poly.entity_id
_entity_poly.type
_entity_poly.pdbx_seq_one_letter_code
_entity_poly.pdbx_strand_id
1 'polypeptide(L)' 'MERGEAVYGSICASCHQVEGQGSPPAFPALAGNEQMLP' A
#
# COMPACT_ATOMS: atom_id res chain seq x y z
N MET A 1 -13.86 -4.94 -0.74
CA MET A 1 -12.89 -3.94 -0.25
C MET A 1 -12.49 -4.23 1.21
N GLU A 2 -13.44 -4.45 2.12
CA GLU A 2 -13.17 -4.62 3.57
C GLU A 2 -12.04 -5.60 3.94
N ARG A 3 -11.99 -6.80 3.34
CA ARG A 3 -10.93 -7.78 3.67
C ARG A 3 -9.53 -7.29 3.27
N GLY A 4 -9.41 -6.66 2.11
CA GLY A 4 -8.13 -6.13 1.61
C GLY A 4 -7.69 -4.91 2.40
N GLU A 5 -8.63 -4.02 2.70
CA GLU A 5 -8.41 -2.81 3.49
C GLU A 5 -7.92 -3.13 4.92
N ALA A 6 -8.56 -4.09 5.61
CA ALA A 6 -8.13 -4.49 6.94
C ALA A 6 -6.73 -5.12 6.96
N VAL A 7 -6.40 -5.95 5.96
CA VAL A 7 -5.05 -6.51 5.80
C VAL A 7 -4.04 -5.41 5.50
N TYR A 8 -4.39 -4.47 4.63
CA TYR A 8 -3.53 -3.34 4.27
C TYR A 8 -3.19 -2.50 5.51
N GLY A 9 -4.21 -2.09 6.28
CA GLY A 9 -4.00 -1.28 7.48
C GLY A 9 -3.19 -1.98 8.57
N SER A 10 -3.34 -3.30 8.72
CA SER A 10 -2.65 -4.06 9.78
C SER A 10 -1.22 -4.48 9.43
N ILE A 11 -0.90 -4.68 8.15
CA ILE A 11 0.38 -5.28 7.72
C ILE A 11 1.18 -4.35 6.82
N CYS A 12 0.52 -3.65 5.90
CA CYS A 12 1.18 -2.99 4.77
C CYS A 12 1.44 -1.50 5.04
N ALA A 13 0.49 -0.83 5.70
CA ALA A 13 0.50 0.62 5.90
C ALA A 13 1.66 1.13 6.75
N SER A 14 2.25 0.27 7.60
CA SER A 14 3.43 0.60 8.41
C SER A 14 4.65 0.99 7.56
N CYS A 15 4.79 0.37 6.38
CA CYS A 15 5.88 0.63 5.44
C CYS A 15 5.40 1.48 4.26
N HIS A 16 4.28 1.08 3.65
CA HIS A 16 3.78 1.69 2.41
C HIS A 16 2.91 2.93 2.64
N GLN A 17 2.78 3.37 3.90
CA GLN A 17 1.98 4.51 4.33
C GLN A 17 0.46 4.29 4.14
N VAL A 18 -0.34 5.13 4.79
CA VAL A 18 -1.80 4.94 4.89
C VAL A 18 -2.49 4.94 3.51
N GLU A 19 -2.03 5.80 2.60
CA GLU A 19 -2.61 5.92 1.25
C GLU A 19 -1.80 5.16 0.19
N GLY A 20 -0.79 4.38 0.58
CA GLY A 20 0.05 3.65 -0.37
C GLY A 20 1.09 4.50 -1.08
N GLN A 21 1.37 5.71 -0.60
CA GLN A 21 2.37 6.60 -1.20
C GLN A 21 3.82 6.14 -0.99
N GLY A 22 4.08 5.24 -0.03
CA GLY A 22 5.42 4.78 0.31
C GLY A 22 6.32 5.85 0.92
N SER A 23 7.61 5.54 1.05
CA SER A 23 8.67 6.44 1.50
C SER A 23 9.97 6.11 0.76
N PRO A 24 10.23 6.75 -0.40
CA PRO A 24 11.44 6.51 -1.18
C PRO A 24 12.72 6.90 -0.42
N PRO A 25 13.83 6.17 -0.62
CA PRO A 25 13.98 5.02 -1.53
C PRO A 25 13.58 3.68 -0.91
N ALA A 26 13.28 3.63 0.39
CA ALA A 26 13.13 2.40 1.14
C ALA A 26 11.82 1.65 0.86
N PHE A 27 10.72 2.39 0.70
CA PHE A 27 9.39 1.81 0.50
C PHE A 27 8.75 2.41 -0.75
N PRO A 28 8.50 1.62 -1.81
CA PRO A 28 7.87 2.13 -3.02
C PRO A 28 6.39 2.45 -2.80
N ALA A 29 5.86 3.32 -3.66
CA ALA A 29 4.42 3.57 -3.73
C ALA A 29 3.70 2.32 -4.28
N LEU A 30 2.62 1.94 -3.61
CA LEU A 30 1.66 0.93 -4.09
C LEU A 30 0.48 1.60 -4.81
N ALA A 31 0.12 2.81 -4.39
CA ALA A 31 -0.90 3.60 -5.06
C ALA A 31 -0.51 3.91 -6.50
N GLY A 32 -1.46 3.75 -7.42
CA GLY A 32 -1.22 3.98 -8.85
C GLY A 32 -0.32 2.94 -9.52
N ASN A 33 0.01 1.83 -8.85
CA ASN A 33 0.76 0.74 -9.48
C ASN A 33 -0.15 -0.05 -10.43
N GLU A 34 0.02 0.17 -11.73
CA GLU A 34 -0.73 -0.49 -12.80
C GLU A 34 -0.62 -2.02 -12.78
N GLN A 35 0.47 -2.58 -12.23
CA GLN A 35 0.66 -4.04 -12.13
C GLN A 35 -0.15 -4.66 -10.99
N MET A 36 -0.59 -3.85 -10.01
CA MET A 36 -1.41 -4.30 -8.87
C MET A 36 -2.91 -4.04 -9.07
N LEU A 37 -3.26 -3.29 -10.12
CA LEU A 37 -4.65 -3.08 -10.53
C LEU A 37 -5.06 -4.24 -11.45
N PRO A 38 -6.24 -4.86 -11.24
CA PRO A 38 -6.74 -5.93 -12.11
C PRO A 38 -7.09 -5.44 -13.51
#